data_AF-A0A6B2XHF4-F1
#
_entry.id   AF-A0A6B2XHF4-F1
#
_cell.length_a   1.000
_cell.length_b   1.000
_cell.length_c   1.000
_cell.angle_alpha   90.00
_cell.angle_beta   90.00
_cell.angle_gamma   90.00
#
_symmetry.space_group_name_H-M   'P 1'
#
loop_
_entity.id
_entity.type
_entity.pdbx_description
1 polymer ?
#
loop_
_entity_poly.entity_id
_entity_poly.type
_entity_poly.pdbx_seq_one_letter_code
_entity_poly.pdbx_strand_id
1 'polypeptide(L)'
;MTAANKFPHWAEQGRHCDTRELVLRRDGTVVTQDDECRAASGKWVSAYDGKTFTDASKMDIDHLVPLANAWRSGANTWDQRKRKEFANDLNHPQLLAVSAATNRAKGDQGPDEWQPPSQTYWCTNARAWTSVKSTYRLTVTAAEKTMLNKMLDTYTP
;
A
#
# COMPACT_ATOMS: atom_id res chain seq x y z
N MET A 1 21.36 -7.75 2.19
CA MET A 1 20.39 -6.64 2.33
C MET A 1 19.36 -6.77 1.23
N THR A 2 18.07 -6.80 1.56
CA THR A 2 16.99 -6.86 0.57
C THR A 2 16.80 -5.51 -0.12
N ALA A 3 16.22 -5.50 -1.32
CA ALA A 3 15.91 -4.26 -2.05
C ALA A 3 15.00 -3.30 -1.26
N ALA A 4 14.08 -3.84 -0.46
CA ALA A 4 13.18 -3.07 0.40
C ALA A 4 13.91 -2.20 1.43
N ASN A 5 15.07 -2.64 1.96
CA ASN A 5 15.85 -1.89 2.95
C ASN A 5 16.48 -0.60 2.38
N LYS A 6 16.38 -0.36 1.06
CA LYS A 6 16.85 0.87 0.42
C LYS A 6 15.83 2.00 0.43
N PHE A 7 14.63 1.75 0.98
CA PHE A 7 13.52 2.69 1.04
C PHE A 7 13.28 3.09 2.50
N PRO A 8 13.79 4.24 2.96
CA PRO A 8 13.45 4.73 4.30
C PRO A 8 11.95 4.99 4.38
N HIS A 9 11.25 4.32 5.28
CA HIS A 9 9.81 4.41 5.46
C HIS A 9 9.42 4.43 6.92
N TRP A 10 8.16 4.82 7.14
CA TRP A 10 7.64 5.34 8.40
C TRP A 10 8.43 6.58 8.83
N ALA A 11 8.59 7.51 7.87
CA ALA A 11 9.18 8.79 8.16
C ALA A 11 8.24 9.62 9.04
N GLU A 12 8.83 10.39 9.96
CA GLU A 12 8.18 11.44 10.74
C GLU A 12 7.46 12.44 9.83
N GLN A 13 6.21 12.74 10.18
CA GLN A 13 5.30 13.68 9.51
C GLN A 13 4.94 14.86 10.42
N GLY A 14 5.55 14.93 11.61
CA GLY A 14 5.32 15.96 12.62
C GLY A 14 4.24 15.57 13.63
N ARG A 15 4.18 16.31 14.75
CA ARG A 15 3.26 16.03 15.88
C ARG A 15 3.37 14.59 16.40
N HIS A 16 4.59 14.04 16.43
CA HIS A 16 4.88 12.65 16.81
C HIS A 16 4.30 11.58 15.87
N CYS A 17 3.65 11.96 14.78
CA CYS A 17 3.10 11.02 13.81
C CYS A 17 4.17 10.61 12.80
N ASP A 18 4.36 9.31 12.62
CA ASP A 18 4.99 8.80 11.41
C ASP A 18 3.95 8.62 10.30
N THR A 19 4.44 8.21 9.13
CA THR A 19 3.59 7.96 7.97
C THR A 19 2.59 6.81 8.21
N ARG A 20 2.96 5.80 8.99
CA ARG A 20 2.10 4.64 9.28
C ARG A 20 0.87 5.10 10.06
N GLU A 21 1.08 5.90 11.10
CA GLU A 21 -0.01 6.39 11.96
C GLU A 21 -0.95 7.35 11.22
N LEU A 22 -0.42 8.17 10.29
CA LEU A 22 -1.27 8.99 9.44
C LEU A 22 -2.18 8.16 8.53
N VAL A 23 -1.68 7.05 7.96
CA VAL A 23 -2.50 6.16 7.12
C VAL A 23 -3.54 5.42 7.95
N LEU A 24 -3.19 4.91 9.13
CA LEU A 24 -4.17 4.29 10.03
C LEU A 24 -5.31 5.24 10.40
N ARG A 25 -4.98 6.50 10.70
CA ARG A 25 -6.00 7.53 10.98
C ARG A 25 -6.85 7.84 9.75
N ARG A 26 -6.25 7.91 8.56
CA ARG A 26 -6.95 8.23 7.29
C ARG A 26 -7.93 7.12 6.89
N ASP A 27 -7.52 5.87 7.00
CA ASP A 27 -8.25 4.72 6.46
C ASP A 27 -9.18 4.06 7.51
N GLY A 28 -9.05 4.46 8.77
CA GLY A 28 -9.93 4.03 9.84
C GLY A 28 -11.10 4.97 10.08
N THR A 29 -12.11 4.46 10.76
CA THR A 29 -13.22 5.23 11.32
C THR A 29 -13.12 5.22 12.84
N VAL A 30 -13.63 6.28 13.49
CA VAL A 30 -13.59 6.45 14.96
C VAL A 30 -12.20 6.20 15.57
N VAL A 31 -11.15 6.55 14.84
CA VAL A 31 -9.77 6.34 15.28
C VAL A 31 -9.41 7.33 16.38
N THR A 32 -8.92 6.82 17.51
CA THR A 32 -8.31 7.62 18.57
C THR A 32 -6.81 7.37 18.58
N GLN A 33 -6.03 8.44 18.68
CA GLN A 33 -4.57 8.36 18.82
C GLN A 33 -4.15 8.73 20.24
N ASP A 34 -3.07 8.13 20.73
CA ASP A 34 -2.42 8.53 21.97
C ASP A 34 -1.53 9.78 21.79
N ASP A 35 -0.88 10.21 22.86
CA ASP A 35 -0.05 11.43 22.87
C ASP A 35 1.18 11.30 21.96
N GLU A 36 1.58 10.08 21.61
CA GLU A 36 2.63 9.78 20.63
C GLU A 36 2.08 9.48 19.23
N CYS A 37 0.83 9.88 18.96
CA CYS A 37 0.13 9.72 17.69
C CYS A 37 -0.15 8.27 17.26
N ARG A 38 0.07 7.27 18.13
CA ARG A 38 -0.20 5.87 17.80
C ARG A 38 -1.70 5.60 17.85
N ALA A 39 -2.22 4.89 16.85
CA ALA A 39 -3.62 4.49 16.82
C ALA A 39 -3.94 3.55 18.00
N ALA A 40 -4.63 4.07 19.02
CA ALA A 40 -4.98 3.36 20.24
C ALA A 40 -6.29 2.56 20.09
N SER A 41 -7.24 3.07 19.32
CA SER A 41 -8.49 2.38 18.98
C SER A 41 -9.05 2.88 17.66
N GLY A 42 -9.97 2.13 17.06
CA GLY A 42 -10.64 2.52 15.83
C GLY A 42 -11.40 1.36 15.21
N LYS A 43 -11.89 1.56 13.99
CA LYS A 43 -12.48 0.52 13.16
C LYS A 43 -11.97 0.64 11.74
N TRP A 44 -11.36 -0.42 11.24
CA TRP A 44 -10.85 -0.53 9.88
C TRP A 44 -11.56 -1.63 9.12
N VAL A 45 -11.85 -1.39 7.84
CA VAL A 45 -12.32 -2.41 6.91
C VAL A 45 -11.22 -2.62 5.89
N SER A 46 -10.62 -3.82 5.89
CA SER A 46 -9.54 -4.16 4.99
C SER A 46 -10.07 -4.31 3.57
N ALA A 47 -9.57 -3.49 2.65
CA ALA A 47 -10.01 -3.50 1.25
C ALA A 47 -9.68 -4.84 0.54
N TYR A 48 -8.69 -5.58 1.02
CA TYR A 48 -8.25 -6.83 0.39
C TYR A 48 -9.16 -8.02 0.66
N ASP A 49 -9.78 -8.11 1.83
CA ASP A 49 -10.58 -9.26 2.25
C ASP A 49 -11.95 -8.88 2.84
N GLY A 50 -12.29 -7.59 2.91
CA GLY A 50 -13.55 -7.08 3.45
C GLY A 50 -13.70 -7.25 4.96
N LYS A 51 -12.67 -7.75 5.67
CA LYS A 51 -12.75 -8.02 7.10
C LYS A 51 -12.64 -6.73 7.90
N THR A 52 -13.39 -6.69 9.01
CA THR A 52 -13.39 -5.56 9.95
C THR A 52 -12.47 -5.86 11.13
N PHE A 53 -11.69 -4.86 11.53
CA PHE A 53 -10.78 -4.94 12.68
C PHE A 53 -10.98 -3.71 13.58
N THR A 54 -10.86 -3.92 14.89
CA THR A 54 -10.89 -2.85 15.90
C THR A 54 -9.57 -2.67 16.64
N ASP A 55 -8.60 -3.52 16.33
CA ASP A 55 -7.26 -3.54 16.90
C ASP A 55 -6.27 -3.13 15.81
N ALA A 56 -5.61 -1.99 16.00
CA ALA A 56 -4.63 -1.43 15.07
C ALA A 56 -3.44 -2.36 14.83
N SER A 57 -3.13 -3.28 15.75
CA SER A 57 -2.06 -4.28 15.58
C SER A 57 -2.40 -5.39 14.58
N LYS A 58 -3.68 -5.53 14.22
CA LYS A 58 -4.15 -6.44 13.15
C LYS A 58 -4.12 -5.78 11.76
N MET A 59 -3.79 -4.50 11.71
CA MET A 59 -3.67 -3.73 10.48
C MET A 59 -2.20 -3.50 10.15
N ASP A 60 -1.83 -3.80 8.92
CA ASP A 60 -0.56 -3.35 8.34
C ASP A 60 -0.85 -2.24 7.32
N ILE A 61 0.11 -1.35 7.11
CA ILE A 61 0.09 -0.40 6.00
C ILE A 61 0.83 -1.06 4.83
N ASP A 62 0.10 -1.38 3.77
CA ASP A 62 0.68 -1.93 2.55
C ASP A 62 1.24 -0.81 1.67
N HIS A 63 2.37 -1.11 1.03
CA HIS A 63 2.83 -0.42 -0.16
C HIS A 63 2.16 -1.08 -1.36
N LEU A 64 1.13 -0.42 -1.91
CA LEU A 64 0.31 -0.96 -3.00
C LEU A 64 1.19 -1.53 -4.12
N VAL A 65 2.15 -0.75 -4.60
CA VAL A 65 3.32 -1.27 -5.34
C VAL A 65 4.42 -1.59 -4.32
N PRO A 66 4.74 -2.88 -4.06
CA PRO A 66 5.75 -3.24 -3.06
C PRO A 66 7.10 -2.61 -3.34
N LEU A 67 7.86 -2.28 -2.29
CA LEU A 67 9.16 -1.62 -2.41
C LEU A 67 10.16 -2.44 -3.26
N ALA A 68 10.15 -3.77 -3.15
CA ALA A 68 10.99 -4.63 -3.97
C ALA A 68 10.49 -4.77 -5.42
N ASN A 69 9.17 -4.72 -5.67
CA ASN A 69 8.63 -4.62 -7.04
C ASN A 69 9.01 -3.25 -7.67
N ALA A 70 8.89 -2.16 -6.93
CA ALA A 70 9.34 -0.84 -7.35
C ALA A 70 10.83 -0.84 -7.73
N TRP A 71 11.67 -1.50 -6.92
CA TRP A 71 13.10 -1.68 -7.22
C TRP A 71 13.32 -2.34 -8.58
N ARG A 72 12.66 -3.49 -8.83
CA ARG A 72 12.77 -4.24 -10.09
C ARG A 72 12.23 -3.46 -11.30
N SER A 73 11.28 -2.55 -11.07
CA SER A 73 10.61 -1.78 -12.12
C SER A 73 11.20 -0.38 -12.37
N GLY A 74 12.36 -0.06 -11.78
CA GLY A 74 13.15 1.14 -12.11
C GLY A 74 13.59 1.99 -10.92
N ALA A 75 13.06 1.74 -9.71
CA ALA A 75 13.45 2.49 -8.51
C ALA A 75 14.88 2.19 -8.03
N ASN A 76 15.53 1.15 -8.56
CA ASN A 76 16.94 0.87 -8.33
C ASN A 76 17.88 1.99 -8.82
N THR A 77 17.44 2.79 -9.81
CA THR A 77 18.18 3.94 -10.33
C THR A 77 17.97 5.23 -9.55
N TRP A 78 17.02 5.24 -8.61
CA TRP A 78 16.68 6.44 -7.86
C TRP A 78 17.68 6.74 -6.75
N ASP A 79 17.83 8.03 -6.44
CA ASP A 79 18.49 8.47 -5.23
C ASP A 79 17.70 8.04 -3.96
N GLN A 80 18.31 8.20 -2.78
CA GLN A 80 17.64 7.85 -1.53
C GLN A 80 16.43 8.74 -1.23
N ARG A 81 16.48 10.02 -1.61
CA ARG A 81 15.40 10.99 -1.37
C ARG A 81 14.12 10.56 -2.07
N LYS A 82 14.18 10.20 -3.36
CA LYS A 82 13.04 9.75 -4.14
C LYS A 82 12.51 8.39 -3.68
N ARG A 83 13.36 7.49 -3.21
CA ARG A 83 12.92 6.23 -2.57
C ARG A 83 12.18 6.49 -1.26
N LYS A 84 12.67 7.43 -0.43
CA LYS A 84 11.97 7.87 0.78
C LYS A 84 10.63 8.52 0.43
N GLU A 85 10.59 9.37 -0.58
CA GLU A 85 9.34 9.99 -1.05
C GLU A 85 8.31 8.94 -1.48
N PHE A 86 8.69 7.98 -2.33
CA PHE A 86 7.82 6.88 -2.76
C PHE A 86 7.29 6.03 -1.59
N ALA A 87 8.16 5.69 -0.64
CA ALA A 87 7.79 4.82 0.46
C ALA A 87 6.94 5.51 1.54
N ASN A 88 6.81 6.84 1.48
CA ASN A 88 6.00 7.64 2.40
C ASN A 88 4.96 8.50 1.67
N ASP A 89 4.55 8.10 0.47
CA ASP A 89 3.63 8.87 -0.35
C ASP A 89 2.19 8.81 0.20
N LEU A 90 1.74 9.95 0.73
CA LEU A 90 0.39 10.15 1.26
C LEU A 90 -0.56 10.81 0.24
N ASN A 91 -0.06 11.25 -0.91
CA ASN A 91 -0.82 12.01 -1.91
C ASN A 91 -1.39 11.12 -3.02
N HIS A 92 -0.78 9.96 -3.28
CA HIS A 92 -1.24 8.97 -4.24
C HIS A 92 -1.62 7.66 -3.52
N PRO A 93 -2.25 6.67 -4.21
CA PRO A 93 -2.79 5.49 -3.53
C PRO A 93 -1.71 4.44 -3.21
N GLN A 94 -0.47 4.88 -2.96
CA GLN A 94 0.66 4.00 -2.70
C GLN A 94 0.60 3.36 -1.31
N LEU A 95 -0.05 4.00 -0.34
CA LEU A 95 -0.20 3.48 1.02
C LEU A 95 -1.67 3.20 1.35
N LEU A 96 -1.95 2.05 1.96
CA LEU A 96 -3.30 1.64 2.36
C LEU A 96 -3.28 0.76 3.61
N ALA A 97 -4.18 1.01 4.57
CA ALA A 97 -4.38 0.11 5.70
C ALA A 97 -5.16 -1.16 5.28
N VAL A 98 -4.57 -2.33 5.47
CA VAL A 98 -5.15 -3.64 5.13
C VAL A 98 -4.92 -4.66 6.23
N SER A 99 -5.61 -5.80 6.19
CA SER A 99 -5.40 -6.85 7.18
C SER A 99 -3.96 -7.36 7.12
N ALA A 100 -3.31 -7.50 8.28
CA ALA A 100 -1.93 -7.99 8.35
C ALA A 100 -1.76 -9.35 7.67
N ALA A 101 -2.78 -10.21 7.73
CA ALA A 101 -2.78 -11.51 7.07
C ALA A 101 -2.67 -11.39 5.54
N THR A 102 -3.50 -10.54 4.91
CA THR A 102 -3.47 -10.38 3.45
C THR A 102 -2.22 -9.64 2.98
N ASN A 103 -1.76 -8.63 3.73
CA ASN A 103 -0.52 -7.92 3.42
C ASN A 103 0.70 -8.84 3.41
N ARG A 104 0.81 -9.71 4.43
CA ARG A 104 1.92 -10.67 4.53
C ARG A 104 1.83 -11.78 3.50
N ALA A 105 0.62 -12.17 3.11
CA ALA A 105 0.42 -13.11 2.00
C ALA A 105 0.84 -12.49 0.66
N LYS A 106 0.57 -11.19 0.43
CA LYS A 106 1.01 -10.45 -0.76
C LYS A 106 2.52 -10.30 -0.85
N GLY A 107 3.20 -9.99 0.26
CA GLY A 107 4.65 -9.80 0.28
C GLY A 107 5.12 -8.77 -0.76
N ASP A 108 6.08 -9.15 -1.62
CA ASP A 108 6.58 -8.30 -2.70
C ASP A 108 6.03 -8.63 -4.10
N GLN A 109 4.95 -9.40 -4.15
CA GLN A 109 4.33 -9.91 -5.37
C GLN A 109 3.64 -8.79 -6.17
N GLY A 110 3.69 -8.93 -7.49
CA GLY A 110 2.91 -8.10 -8.42
C GLY A 110 1.46 -8.60 -8.55
N PRO A 111 0.58 -7.82 -9.22
CA PRO A 111 -0.81 -8.20 -9.44
C PRO A 111 -0.97 -9.51 -10.22
N ASP A 112 0.04 -9.92 -10.99
CA ASP A 112 0.08 -11.19 -11.73
C ASP A 112 0.33 -12.42 -10.84
N GLU A 113 0.97 -12.23 -9.69
CA GLU A 113 1.31 -13.31 -8.76
C GLU A 113 0.36 -13.38 -7.56
N TRP A 114 -0.17 -12.24 -7.13
CA TRP A 114 -1.11 -12.14 -6.02
C TRP A 114 -2.22 -11.15 -6.33
N GLN A 115 -3.45 -11.51 -5.98
CA GLN A 115 -4.62 -10.64 -6.10
C GLN A 115 -5.35 -10.54 -4.77
N PRO A 116 -5.98 -9.39 -4.48
CA PRO A 116 -6.87 -9.27 -3.33
C PRO A 116 -7.92 -10.41 -3.32
N PRO A 117 -8.12 -11.13 -2.20
CA PRO A 117 -9.17 -12.14 -2.11
C PRO A 117 -10.57 -11.59 -2.44
N SER A 118 -10.82 -10.33 -2.09
CA SER A 118 -12.04 -9.61 -2.45
C SER A 118 -12.00 -9.12 -3.90
N GLN A 119 -12.73 -9.81 -4.78
CA GLN A 119 -12.83 -9.41 -6.19
C GLN A 119 -13.50 -8.05 -6.39
N THR A 120 -14.34 -7.60 -5.46
CA THR A 120 -14.95 -6.26 -5.54
C THR A 120 -13.92 -5.14 -5.44
N TYR A 121 -12.71 -5.42 -4.96
CA TYR A 121 -11.61 -4.45 -4.90
C TYR A 121 -10.67 -4.50 -6.11
N TRP A 122 -10.84 -5.45 -7.05
CA TRP A 122 -9.89 -5.66 -8.15
C TRP A 122 -9.75 -4.44 -9.06
N CYS A 123 -10.87 -3.89 -9.55
CA CYS A 123 -10.83 -2.71 -10.41
C CYS A 123 -10.12 -1.53 -9.72
N THR A 124 -10.46 -1.25 -8.45
CA THR A 124 -9.82 -0.20 -7.66
C THR A 124 -8.33 -0.44 -7.49
N ASN A 125 -7.93 -1.67 -7.15
CA ASN A 125 -6.53 -2.05 -6.99
C ASN A 125 -5.74 -1.86 -8.30
N ALA A 126 -6.30 -2.29 -9.44
CA ALA A 126 -5.63 -2.14 -10.74
C ALA A 126 -5.48 -0.68 -11.19
N ARG A 127 -6.51 0.15 -10.95
CA ARG A 127 -6.44 1.60 -11.19
C ARG A 127 -5.38 2.25 -10.32
N ALA A 128 -5.36 1.92 -9.03
CA ALA A 128 -4.41 2.47 -8.08
C ALA A 128 -2.96 2.05 -8.42
N TRP A 129 -2.74 0.77 -8.76
CA TRP A 129 -1.44 0.25 -9.17
C TRP A 129 -0.93 0.97 -10.40
N THR A 130 -1.79 1.10 -11.42
CA THR A 130 -1.49 1.83 -12.66
C THR A 130 -1.16 3.29 -12.38
N SER A 131 -1.92 3.95 -11.50
CA SER A 131 -1.68 5.33 -11.08
C SER A 131 -0.30 5.48 -10.43
N VAL A 132 0.05 4.64 -9.45
CA VAL A 132 1.36 4.70 -8.77
C VAL A 132 2.50 4.46 -9.76
N LYS A 133 2.40 3.39 -10.58
CA LYS A 133 3.42 3.08 -11.59
C LYS A 133 3.63 4.25 -12.55
N SER A 134 2.54 4.90 -12.99
CA SER A 134 2.58 6.08 -13.85
C SER A 134 3.23 7.29 -13.17
N THR A 135 2.74 7.67 -11.98
CA THR A 135 3.27 8.81 -11.19
C THR A 135 4.77 8.71 -11.01
N TYR A 136 5.27 7.53 -10.66
CA TYR A 136 6.68 7.31 -10.36
C TYR A 136 7.53 6.89 -11.56
N ARG A 137 6.92 6.73 -12.75
CA ARG A 137 7.58 6.26 -13.98
C ARG A 137 8.24 4.90 -13.82
N LEU A 138 7.53 3.98 -13.17
CA LEU A 138 7.93 2.58 -13.00
C LEU A 138 7.35 1.75 -14.16
N THR A 139 8.11 0.73 -14.57
CA THR A 139 7.66 -0.19 -15.63
C THR A 139 6.63 -1.19 -15.13
N VAL A 140 5.86 -1.73 -16.08
CA VAL A 140 4.89 -2.80 -15.88
C VAL A 140 5.28 -3.95 -16.80
N THR A 141 5.34 -5.18 -16.28
CA THR A 141 5.65 -6.36 -17.08
C THR A 141 4.45 -6.76 -17.97
N ALA A 142 4.68 -7.63 -18.96
CA ALA A 142 3.59 -8.14 -19.78
C ALA A 142 2.57 -8.96 -18.96
N ALA A 143 3.04 -9.71 -17.96
CA ALA A 143 2.20 -10.49 -17.06
C ALA A 143 1.37 -9.58 -16.14
N GLU A 144 2.02 -8.58 -15.51
CA GLU A 144 1.33 -7.56 -14.72
C GLU A 144 0.26 -6.86 -15.56
N LYS A 145 0.59 -6.41 -16.78
CA LYS A 145 -0.36 -5.74 -17.68
C LYS A 145 -1.58 -6.62 -17.99
N THR A 146 -1.35 -7.90 -18.24
CA THR A 146 -2.42 -8.86 -18.54
C THR A 146 -3.37 -8.99 -17.36
N MET A 147 -2.84 -9.16 -16.16
CA MET A 147 -3.66 -9.31 -14.97
C MET A 147 -4.35 -8.00 -14.57
N LEU A 148 -3.68 -6.85 -14.72
CA LEU A 148 -4.29 -5.54 -14.51
C LEU A 148 -5.50 -5.32 -15.42
N ASN A 149 -5.42 -5.66 -16.71
CA ASN A 149 -6.56 -5.56 -17.62
C ASN A 149 -7.73 -6.44 -17.14
N LYS A 150 -7.47 -7.70 -16.77
CA LYS A 150 -8.48 -8.59 -16.20
C LYS A 150 -9.13 -8.00 -14.94
N MET A 151 -8.34 -7.37 -14.07
CA MET A 151 -8.86 -6.72 -12.87
C MET A 151 -9.68 -5.48 -13.20
N LEU A 152 -9.29 -4.69 -14.19
CA LEU A 152 -10.06 -3.52 -14.66
C LEU A 152 -11.44 -3.93 -15.19
N ASP A 153 -11.55 -5.09 -15.84
CA ASP A 153 -12.82 -5.63 -16.37
C ASP A 153 -13.82 -6.05 -15.29
N THR A 154 -13.42 -6.08 -14.01
CA THR A 154 -14.34 -6.31 -12.87
C THR A 154 -15.14 -5.07 -12.46
N TYR A 155 -14.97 -3.96 -13.18
CA TYR A 155 -15.71 -2.73 -12.92
C TYR A 155 -17.22 -2.99 -12.86
N THR A 156 -17.82 -2.69 -11.71
CA THR A 156 -19.28 -2.68 -11.56
C THR A 156 -19.70 -1.21 -11.46
N PRO A 157 -20.58 -0.72 -12.36
CA PRO A 157 -21.04 0.67 -12.38
C PRO A 157 -21.69 1.15 -11.09
#